data_AF-A0A0C1MW48-F1
#
_entry.id   AF-A0A0C1MW48-F1
#
_cell.length_a   1.000
_cell.length_b   1.000
_cell.length_c   1.000
_cell.angle_alpha   90.00
_cell.angle_beta   90.00
_cell.angle_gamma   90.00
#
_symmetry.space_group_name_H-M   'P 1'
#
loop_
_entity.id
_entity.type
_entity.pdbx_description
1 polymer ?
#
loop_
_entity_poly.entity_id
_entity_poly.type
_entity_poly.pdbx_seq_one_letter_code
_entity_poly.pdbx_strand_id
1 'polypeptide(L)'
;MPTVVARADTTSFSVNHTQEDSLEENLLSYGYSKDRCPDLLQYRQLLATLDPMGMPLVSATLEGNGADDPLYFPTWQKMAQVIDHKKFVFIADCKAGSIATRSQIAANGGTYCFPVPMSGQHPQYLQQWVNDSPVKIQSIRLPHQDENEPAVGKGFEVELGKFWLNPETNKWVRWLERYLVVYSASLAASAIRGQQQRINSAQTALNKLAAKPGEDSQQLAHKVENILERYRVKDFFNTTITATFHSTSSSCLTGTTI
;
A
#
# COMPACT_ATOMS: atom_id res chain seq x y z
N MET A 1 21.93 -16.01 -18.94
CA MET A 1 20.90 -15.92 -17.89
C MET A 1 20.10 -14.65 -18.11
N PRO A 2 18.75 -14.62 -17.96
CA PRO A 2 17.99 -13.38 -18.05
C PRO A 2 18.39 -12.41 -16.93
N THR A 3 18.80 -11.21 -17.32
CA THR A 3 19.27 -10.14 -16.42
C THR A 3 18.46 -8.85 -16.61
N VAL A 4 17.26 -8.95 -17.19
CA VAL A 4 16.47 -7.77 -17.61
C VAL A 4 15.59 -7.19 -16.50
N VAL A 5 15.23 -7.98 -15.50
CA VAL A 5 14.38 -7.56 -14.38
C VAL A 5 14.95 -8.12 -13.08
N ALA A 6 15.06 -7.25 -12.10
CA ALA A 6 15.56 -7.53 -10.76
C ALA A 6 14.52 -7.09 -9.74
N ARG A 7 14.33 -7.88 -8.67
CA ARG A 7 13.45 -7.54 -7.56
C ARG A 7 14.22 -7.44 -6.27
N ALA A 8 13.80 -6.58 -5.35
CA ALA A 8 14.24 -6.62 -3.97
C ALA A 8 13.06 -6.40 -3.02
N ASP A 9 13.07 -7.12 -1.91
CA ASP A 9 12.13 -6.95 -0.81
C ASP A 9 12.80 -7.24 0.53
N THR A 10 12.21 -6.71 1.60
CA THR A 10 12.63 -6.97 2.97
C THR A 10 11.52 -7.66 3.75
N THR A 11 11.88 -8.65 4.56
CA THR A 11 10.95 -9.36 5.44
C THR A 11 11.45 -9.30 6.87
N SER A 12 10.58 -8.92 7.81
CA SER A 12 10.88 -8.95 9.25
C SER A 12 10.56 -10.32 9.83
N PHE A 13 11.38 -10.78 10.77
CA PHE A 13 11.20 -12.01 11.52
C PHE A 13 11.19 -11.68 13.02
N SER A 14 10.14 -12.09 13.73
CA SER A 14 10.09 -12.04 15.19
C SER A 14 10.67 -13.31 15.81
N VAL A 15 11.49 -13.15 16.84
CA VAL A 15 12.18 -14.27 17.50
C VAL A 15 11.98 -14.23 19.01
N ASN A 16 11.92 -15.41 19.62
CA ASN A 16 11.98 -15.58 21.07
C ASN A 16 13.45 -15.68 21.48
N HIS A 17 14.03 -14.58 21.93
CA HIS A 17 15.41 -14.53 22.39
C HIS A 17 15.56 -13.55 23.54
N THR A 18 16.56 -13.76 24.38
CA THR A 18 16.91 -12.82 25.45
C THR A 18 17.77 -11.71 24.86
N GLN A 19 17.52 -10.46 25.23
CA GLN A 19 18.40 -9.37 24.82
C GLN A 19 19.73 -9.50 25.58
N GLU A 20 20.83 -9.64 24.85
CA GLU A 20 22.16 -9.56 25.45
C GLU A 20 22.60 -8.09 25.55
N ASP A 21 23.08 -7.69 26.73
CA ASP A 21 23.55 -6.33 27.05
C ASP A 21 24.95 -6.01 26.47
N SER A 22 25.44 -6.79 25.49
CA SER A 22 26.76 -6.58 24.93
C SER A 22 26.79 -5.32 24.04
N LEU A 23 27.92 -4.58 24.10
CA LEU A 23 28.19 -3.39 23.28
C LEU A 23 28.57 -3.75 21.82
N GLU A 24 28.54 -5.02 21.44
CA GLU A 24 28.76 -5.46 20.06
C GLU A 24 27.46 -5.31 19.25
N GLU A 25 27.57 -5.18 17.92
CA GLU A 25 26.43 -4.94 17.01
C GLU A 25 25.30 -5.96 17.24
N ASN A 26 24.24 -5.55 17.94
CA ASN A 26 23.10 -6.41 18.23
C ASN A 26 22.06 -6.31 17.12
N LEU A 27 22.12 -7.29 16.21
CA LEU A 27 21.18 -7.46 15.10
C LEU A 27 19.72 -7.63 15.56
N LEU A 28 19.50 -8.19 16.75
CA LEU A 28 18.18 -8.44 17.30
C LEU A 28 17.72 -7.23 18.09
N SER A 29 16.72 -6.52 17.56
CA SER A 29 16.19 -5.30 18.18
C SER A 29 14.67 -5.26 18.14
N TYR A 30 14.06 -4.53 19.07
CA TYR A 30 12.62 -4.29 19.05
C TYR A 30 12.27 -3.40 17.85
N GLY A 31 11.44 -3.93 16.96
CA GLY A 31 11.00 -3.24 15.74
C GLY A 31 9.48 -3.12 15.66
N TYR A 32 9.00 -2.52 14.57
CA TYR A 32 7.57 -2.42 14.31
C TYR A 32 7.01 -3.79 13.86
N SER A 33 6.32 -4.48 14.77
CA SER A 33 5.69 -5.78 14.50
C SER A 33 4.37 -5.62 13.74
N LYS A 34 4.30 -6.17 12.52
CA LYS A 34 3.04 -6.29 11.75
C LYS A 34 2.10 -7.34 12.34
N ASP A 35 2.64 -8.31 13.06
CA ASP A 35 1.90 -9.43 13.67
C ASP A 35 1.39 -9.11 15.07
N ARG A 36 1.52 -7.85 15.51
CA ARG A 36 1.08 -7.35 16.82
C ARG A 36 1.76 -8.05 18.02
N CYS A 37 3.01 -8.46 17.83
CA CYS A 37 3.90 -8.96 18.88
C CYS A 37 5.05 -7.96 19.12
N PRO A 38 4.78 -6.77 19.68
CA PRO A 38 5.81 -5.75 19.92
C PRO A 38 6.83 -6.13 21.00
N ASP A 39 6.51 -7.17 21.78
CA ASP A 39 7.30 -7.75 22.86
C ASP A 39 8.40 -8.71 22.37
N LEU A 40 8.44 -9.02 21.06
CA LEU A 40 9.45 -9.88 20.47
C LEU A 40 10.56 -9.07 19.80
N LEU A 41 11.81 -9.51 20.01
CA LEU A 41 12.97 -9.06 19.24
C LEU A 41 12.78 -9.42 17.77
N GLN A 42 13.34 -8.59 16.89
CA GLN A 42 13.21 -8.74 15.45
C GLN A 42 14.56 -8.61 14.75
N TYR A 43 14.68 -9.28 13.62
CA TYR A 43 15.64 -8.94 12.56
C TYR A 43 14.91 -8.84 11.23
N ARG A 44 15.56 -8.25 10.23
CA ARG A 44 15.04 -8.18 8.86
C ARG A 44 15.98 -8.91 7.91
N GLN A 45 15.40 -9.62 6.94
CA GLN A 45 16.14 -10.21 5.83
C GLN A 45 15.79 -9.47 4.55
N LEU A 46 16.81 -8.91 3.90
CA LEU A 46 16.74 -8.40 2.54
C LEU A 46 17.10 -9.52 1.57
N LEU A 47 16.31 -9.65 0.51
CA LEU A 47 16.63 -10.54 -0.60
C LEU A 47 16.40 -9.81 -1.92
N ALA A 48 17.40 -9.87 -2.81
CA ALA A 48 17.30 -9.37 -4.17
C ALA A 48 17.57 -10.47 -5.19
N THR A 49 16.67 -10.61 -6.17
CA THR A 49 16.61 -11.74 -7.10
C THR A 49 16.48 -11.30 -8.55
N LEU A 50 16.85 -12.19 -9.48
CA LEU A 50 16.58 -12.04 -10.91
C LEU A 50 15.32 -12.78 -11.33
N ASP A 51 14.47 -12.09 -12.07
CA ASP A 51 13.32 -12.68 -12.75
C ASP A 51 13.73 -13.45 -14.02
N PRO A 52 12.93 -14.42 -14.48
CA PRO A 52 11.73 -14.95 -13.81
C PRO A 52 12.02 -16.11 -12.85
N MET A 53 13.28 -16.55 -12.75
CA MET A 53 13.65 -17.75 -11.98
C MET A 53 13.76 -17.52 -10.47
N GLY A 54 13.72 -16.26 -10.02
CA GLY A 54 13.90 -15.91 -8.60
C GLY A 54 15.33 -16.17 -8.11
N MET A 55 16.33 -16.12 -8.99
CA MET A 55 17.71 -16.44 -8.60
C MET A 55 18.27 -15.38 -7.65
N PRO A 56 18.71 -15.73 -6.44
CA PRO A 56 19.23 -14.76 -5.47
C PRO A 56 20.59 -14.21 -5.89
N LEU A 57 20.73 -12.88 -5.85
CA LEU A 57 21.99 -12.17 -6.12
C LEU A 57 22.55 -11.46 -4.89
N VAL A 58 21.67 -10.86 -4.10
CA VAL A 58 22.04 -10.08 -2.91
C VAL A 58 21.17 -10.52 -1.76
N SER A 59 21.79 -10.77 -0.61
CA SER A 59 21.10 -11.07 0.63
C SER A 59 21.78 -10.32 1.76
N ALA A 60 21.02 -9.79 2.71
CA ALA A 60 21.56 -9.13 3.89
C ALA A 60 20.63 -9.32 5.08
N THR A 61 21.21 -9.67 6.23
CA THR A 61 20.51 -9.69 7.51
C THR A 61 20.74 -8.36 8.20
N LEU A 62 19.66 -7.73 8.66
CA LEU A 62 19.59 -6.33 9.07
C LEU A 62 18.91 -6.21 10.44
N GLU A 63 19.22 -5.13 11.16
CA GLU A 63 18.59 -4.85 12.45
C GLU A 63 17.06 -4.70 12.32
N GLY A 64 16.34 -5.21 13.31
CA GLY A 64 14.87 -5.24 13.36
C GLY A 64 14.19 -3.86 13.37
N ASN A 65 14.85 -2.86 13.93
CA ASN A 65 14.34 -1.49 14.12
C ASN A 65 14.70 -0.50 12.98
N GLY A 66 15.49 -0.92 11.99
CA GLY A 66 15.93 -0.02 10.92
C GLY A 66 14.85 0.24 9.85
N ALA A 67 15.01 1.34 9.11
CA ALA A 67 14.17 1.65 7.96
C ALA A 67 14.57 0.85 6.70
N ASP A 68 13.64 0.66 5.77
CA ASP A 68 13.90 -0.03 4.50
C ASP A 68 14.41 0.94 3.40
N ASP A 69 13.90 2.18 3.38
CA ASP A 69 14.19 3.18 2.33
C ASP A 69 15.69 3.32 1.98
N PRO A 70 16.62 3.34 2.95
CA PRO A 70 18.05 3.51 2.68
C PRO A 70 18.72 2.29 2.01
N LEU A 71 18.07 1.12 2.02
CA LEU A 71 18.68 -0.14 1.61
C LEU A 71 18.60 -0.40 0.10
N TYR A 72 17.64 0.22 -0.58
CA TYR A 72 17.33 -0.11 -1.96
C TYR A 72 18.40 0.36 -2.96
N PHE A 73 18.99 1.55 -2.78
CA PHE A 73 20.06 2.00 -3.66
C PHE A 73 21.36 1.18 -3.49
N PRO A 74 21.86 0.93 -2.26
CA PRO A 74 22.98 0.02 -2.05
C PRO A 74 22.74 -1.38 -2.61
N THR A 75 21.50 -1.90 -2.49
CA THR A 75 21.11 -3.18 -3.07
C THR A 75 21.18 -3.14 -4.59
N TRP A 76 20.63 -2.11 -5.23
CA TRP A 76 20.74 -1.91 -6.68
C TRP A 76 22.20 -1.84 -7.13
N GLN A 77 23.08 -1.16 -6.40
CA GLN A 77 24.52 -1.08 -6.72
C GLN A 77 25.17 -2.47 -6.70
N LYS A 78 24.92 -3.26 -5.65
CA LYS A 78 25.43 -4.64 -5.55
C LYS A 78 24.91 -5.51 -6.69
N MET A 79 23.62 -5.42 -7.02
CA MET A 79 23.05 -6.14 -8.15
C MET A 79 23.70 -5.73 -9.48
N ALA A 80 23.88 -4.43 -9.73
CA ALA A 80 24.52 -3.95 -10.94
C ALA A 80 25.97 -4.41 -11.08
N GLN A 81 26.70 -4.55 -9.96
CA GLN A 81 28.04 -5.13 -9.95
C GLN A 81 28.02 -6.62 -10.27
N VAL A 82 27.11 -7.40 -9.67
CA VAL A 82 27.01 -8.85 -9.89
C VAL A 82 26.51 -9.18 -11.31
N ILE A 83 25.57 -8.40 -11.83
CA ILE A 83 25.01 -8.53 -13.18
C ILE A 83 26.00 -8.05 -14.25
N ASP A 84 26.98 -7.24 -13.88
CA ASP A 84 27.95 -6.59 -14.76
C ASP A 84 27.34 -5.63 -15.80
N HIS A 85 26.12 -5.13 -15.53
CA HIS A 85 25.52 -4.04 -16.29
C HIS A 85 24.36 -3.38 -15.54
N LYS A 86 23.95 -2.21 -16.02
CA LYS A 86 22.84 -1.42 -15.46
C LYS A 86 21.53 -1.52 -16.25
N LYS A 87 21.54 -2.25 -17.37
CA LYS A 87 20.41 -2.43 -18.30
C LYS A 87 19.37 -3.44 -17.76
N PHE A 88 18.79 -3.12 -16.61
CA PHE A 88 17.72 -3.92 -16.01
C PHE A 88 16.71 -3.02 -15.30
N VAL A 89 15.46 -3.48 -15.22
CA VAL A 89 14.42 -2.80 -14.44
C VAL A 89 14.47 -3.31 -13.00
N PHE A 90 14.74 -2.40 -12.07
CA PHE A 90 14.70 -2.69 -10.65
C PHE A 90 13.30 -2.47 -10.08
N ILE A 91 12.72 -3.51 -9.52
CA ILE A 91 11.37 -3.54 -8.95
C ILE A 91 11.48 -3.73 -7.45
N ALA A 92 10.74 -2.93 -6.69
CA ALA A 92 10.68 -3.01 -5.24
C ALA A 92 9.34 -2.44 -4.75
N ASP A 93 9.05 -2.57 -3.45
CA ASP A 93 7.85 -2.02 -2.84
C ASP A 93 7.86 -0.47 -2.78
N CYS A 94 6.80 0.12 -2.23
CA CYS A 94 6.67 1.58 -2.16
C CYS A 94 7.76 2.28 -1.32
N LYS A 95 8.47 1.56 -0.45
CA LYS A 95 9.54 2.10 0.38
C LYS A 95 10.79 2.43 -0.44
N ALA A 96 10.96 1.77 -1.59
CA ALA A 96 11.97 2.16 -2.58
C ALA A 96 11.64 3.49 -3.29
N GLY A 97 10.41 4.00 -3.14
CA GLY A 97 9.91 5.20 -3.81
C GLY A 97 10.49 6.54 -3.32
N SER A 98 11.42 6.53 -2.36
CA SER A 98 12.08 7.74 -1.85
C SER A 98 12.75 8.54 -3.00
N ILE A 99 12.73 9.87 -2.92
CA ILE A 99 13.37 10.71 -3.95
C ILE A 99 14.88 10.52 -3.98
N ALA A 100 15.51 10.23 -2.83
CA ALA A 100 16.93 9.94 -2.73
C ALA A 100 17.26 8.65 -3.51
N THR A 101 16.56 7.56 -3.25
CA THR A 101 16.75 6.27 -3.94
C THR A 101 16.57 6.42 -5.46
N ARG A 102 15.45 7.03 -5.89
CA ARG A 102 15.14 7.23 -7.31
C ARG A 102 16.18 8.10 -8.02
N SER A 103 16.56 9.22 -7.40
CA SER A 103 17.57 10.12 -7.97
C SER A 103 18.94 9.47 -8.08
N GLN A 104 19.36 8.69 -7.08
CA GLN A 104 20.64 7.99 -7.10
C GLN A 104 20.68 6.90 -8.18
N ILE A 105 19.61 6.12 -8.34
CA ILE A 105 19.52 5.13 -9.44
C ILE A 105 19.57 5.84 -10.80
N ALA A 106 18.78 6.90 -10.99
CA ALA A 106 18.73 7.66 -12.23
C ALA A 106 20.09 8.31 -12.58
N ALA A 107 20.74 8.95 -11.60
CA ALA A 107 22.07 9.55 -11.76
C ALA A 107 23.13 8.52 -12.18
N ASN A 108 22.94 7.26 -11.81
CA ASN A 108 23.82 6.17 -12.18
C ASN A 108 23.43 5.47 -13.49
N GLY A 109 22.37 5.91 -14.18
CA GLY A 109 21.90 5.33 -15.44
C GLY A 109 21.11 4.02 -15.27
N GLY A 110 20.54 3.78 -14.08
CA GLY A 110 19.67 2.65 -13.81
C GLY A 110 18.22 2.89 -14.22
N THR A 111 17.46 1.80 -14.36
CA THR A 111 16.00 1.85 -14.58
C THR A 111 15.29 1.24 -13.38
N TYR A 112 14.21 1.87 -12.92
CA TYR A 112 13.41 1.38 -11.80
C TYR A 112 11.91 1.46 -12.11
N CYS A 113 11.13 0.65 -11.40
CA CYS A 113 9.67 0.68 -11.41
C CYS A 113 9.16 0.42 -9.99
N PHE A 114 8.83 1.49 -9.28
CA PHE A 114 8.35 1.43 -7.89
C PHE A 114 6.92 1.95 -7.79
N PRO A 115 6.09 1.38 -6.90
CA PRO A 115 4.82 1.99 -6.53
C PRO A 115 5.07 3.39 -5.94
N VAL A 116 4.36 4.38 -6.46
CA VAL A 116 4.44 5.76 -5.97
C VAL A 116 3.71 5.86 -4.63
N PRO A 117 4.34 6.38 -3.56
CA PRO A 117 3.65 6.60 -2.29
C PRO A 117 2.55 7.66 -2.44
N MET A 118 1.37 7.38 -1.85
CA MET A 118 0.21 8.27 -1.85
C MET A 118 0.33 9.39 -0.81
N SER A 119 1.50 10.04 -0.77
CA SER A 119 1.82 11.17 0.11
C SER A 119 2.21 12.39 -0.71
N GLY A 120 2.22 13.57 -0.06
CA GLY A 120 2.54 14.84 -0.72
C GLY A 120 1.52 15.19 -1.81
N GLN A 121 2.00 15.61 -2.98
CA GLN A 121 1.17 16.04 -4.11
C GLN A 121 0.68 14.89 -5.00
N HIS A 122 1.22 13.67 -4.85
CA HIS A 122 0.87 12.54 -5.71
C HIS A 122 -0.62 12.18 -5.71
N PRO A 123 -1.37 12.22 -4.58
CA PRO A 123 -2.80 11.94 -4.59
C PRO A 123 -3.59 12.92 -5.47
N GLN A 124 -3.22 14.21 -5.44
CA GLN A 124 -3.87 15.25 -6.24
C GLN A 124 -3.56 15.07 -7.72
N TYR A 125 -2.30 14.77 -8.08
CA TYR A 125 -1.92 14.46 -9.45
C TYR A 125 -2.67 13.24 -9.98
N LEU A 126 -2.73 12.16 -9.20
CA LEU A 126 -3.45 10.96 -9.60
C LEU A 126 -4.94 11.25 -9.81
N GLN A 127 -5.58 11.97 -8.88
CA GLN A 127 -6.99 12.35 -9.00
C GLN A 127 -7.23 13.20 -10.26
N GLN A 128 -6.37 14.19 -10.51
CA GLN A 128 -6.46 15.03 -11.70
C GLN A 128 -6.30 14.20 -12.97
N TRP A 129 -5.26 13.38 -13.09
CA TRP A 129 -4.98 12.58 -14.28
C TRP A 129 -6.02 11.49 -14.54
N VAL A 130 -6.67 10.95 -13.50
CA VAL A 130 -7.73 9.95 -13.67
C VAL A 130 -9.03 10.62 -14.14
N ASN A 131 -9.34 11.82 -13.65
CA ASN A 131 -10.56 12.54 -14.03
C ASN A 131 -10.44 13.24 -15.39
N ASP A 132 -9.29 13.83 -15.66
CA ASP A 132 -8.96 14.55 -16.89
C ASP A 132 -7.59 14.09 -17.38
N SER A 133 -7.60 12.99 -18.13
CA SER A 133 -6.37 12.35 -18.55
C SER A 133 -5.62 13.21 -19.57
N PRO A 134 -4.35 13.57 -19.29
CA PRO A 134 -3.57 14.42 -20.20
C PRO A 134 -3.16 13.69 -21.49
N VAL A 135 -3.32 12.36 -21.53
CA VAL A 135 -2.86 11.49 -22.62
C VAL A 135 -3.92 10.45 -22.93
N LYS A 136 -3.94 9.94 -24.17
CA LYS A 136 -4.86 8.87 -24.56
C LYS A 136 -4.61 7.60 -23.73
N ILE A 137 -5.67 7.10 -23.09
CA ILE A 137 -5.67 5.83 -22.37
C ILE A 137 -5.49 4.68 -23.37
N GLN A 138 -4.60 3.75 -23.03
CA GLN A 138 -4.29 2.55 -23.80
C GLN A 138 -4.71 1.29 -23.04
N SER A 139 -5.06 0.25 -23.80
CA SER A 139 -5.30 -1.08 -23.22
C SER A 139 -3.97 -1.73 -22.85
N ILE A 140 -3.92 -2.38 -21.69
CA ILE A 140 -2.73 -3.11 -21.19
C ILE A 140 -3.01 -4.60 -21.34
N ARG A 141 -2.14 -5.29 -22.07
CA ARG A 141 -2.20 -6.74 -22.33
C ARG A 141 -0.92 -7.41 -21.86
N LEU A 142 -1.00 -8.69 -21.49
CA LEU A 142 0.19 -9.47 -21.15
C LEU A 142 0.92 -9.91 -22.44
N PRO A 143 2.26 -10.14 -22.39
CA PRO A 143 3.04 -10.50 -23.58
C PRO A 143 2.55 -11.73 -24.37
N HIS A 144 1.86 -12.66 -23.70
CA HIS A 144 1.37 -13.92 -24.29
C HIS A 144 -0.16 -14.01 -24.29
N GLN A 145 -0.85 -12.86 -24.23
CA GLN A 145 -2.30 -12.83 -24.21
C GLN A 145 -2.88 -13.00 -25.62
N ASP A 146 -3.79 -13.96 -25.82
CA ASP A 146 -4.52 -14.15 -27.09
C ASP A 146 -5.28 -12.87 -27.45
N GLU A 147 -5.32 -12.48 -28.73
CA GLU A 147 -6.00 -11.26 -29.21
C GLU A 147 -7.48 -11.20 -28.82
N ASN A 148 -8.16 -12.35 -28.71
CA ASN A 148 -9.58 -12.44 -28.37
C ASN A 148 -9.85 -12.27 -26.87
N GLU A 149 -8.83 -12.40 -26.02
CA GLU A 149 -9.00 -12.19 -24.58
C GLU A 149 -9.18 -10.69 -24.25
N PRO A 150 -9.98 -10.34 -23.23
CA PRO A 150 -10.07 -8.95 -22.79
C PRO A 150 -8.74 -8.49 -22.19
N ALA A 151 -8.35 -7.23 -22.45
CA ALA A 151 -7.17 -6.63 -21.85
C ALA A 151 -7.20 -6.73 -20.31
N VAL A 152 -6.05 -7.01 -19.68
CA VAL A 152 -5.95 -7.15 -18.21
C VAL A 152 -6.13 -5.83 -17.47
N GLY A 153 -5.97 -4.72 -18.18
CA GLY A 153 -6.15 -3.38 -17.64
C GLY A 153 -6.11 -2.31 -18.72
N LYS A 154 -6.04 -1.08 -18.26
CA LYS A 154 -5.85 0.10 -19.10
C LYS A 154 -5.02 1.14 -18.35
N GLY A 155 -4.39 2.05 -19.07
CA GLY A 155 -3.55 3.06 -18.44
C GLY A 155 -2.93 4.01 -19.43
N PHE A 156 -2.10 4.90 -18.92
CA PHE A 156 -1.32 5.84 -19.71
C PHE A 156 -0.04 6.20 -18.95
N GLU A 157 0.91 6.81 -19.66
CA GLU A 157 2.11 7.35 -19.04
C GLU A 157 2.08 8.88 -19.02
N VAL A 158 2.63 9.45 -17.96
CA VAL A 158 2.90 10.89 -17.85
C VAL A 158 4.36 11.06 -17.51
N GLU A 159 5.07 11.89 -18.25
CA GLU A 159 6.47 12.21 -17.97
C GLU A 159 6.58 13.52 -17.19
N LEU A 160 7.33 13.50 -16.09
CA LEU A 160 7.62 14.68 -15.29
C LEU A 160 9.13 14.86 -15.11
N GLY A 161 9.58 16.11 -15.25
CA GLY A 161 10.93 16.50 -14.83
C GLY A 161 11.07 16.44 -13.31
N LYS A 162 12.11 15.77 -12.84
CA LYS A 162 12.47 15.68 -11.42
C LYS A 162 13.85 16.26 -11.19
N PHE A 163 14.02 16.82 -10.00
CA PHE A 163 15.30 17.31 -9.53
C PHE A 163 15.43 17.05 -8.03
N TRP A 164 16.64 16.78 -7.60
CA TRP A 164 16.96 16.55 -6.20
C TRP A 164 18.37 17.03 -5.91
N LEU A 165 18.55 17.75 -4.81
CA LEU A 165 19.87 18.16 -4.33
C LEU A 165 20.40 17.04 -3.45
N ASN A 166 21.49 16.40 -3.87
CA ASN A 166 22.13 15.39 -3.06
C ASN A 166 22.83 16.07 -1.87
N PRO A 167 22.42 15.80 -0.61
CA PRO A 167 22.96 16.47 0.56
C PRO A 167 24.41 16.09 0.87
N GLU A 168 24.87 14.91 0.44
CA GLU A 168 26.23 14.44 0.69
C GLU A 168 27.24 15.06 -0.29
N THR A 169 26.84 15.25 -1.55
CA THR A 169 27.73 15.76 -2.60
C THR A 169 27.48 17.23 -2.96
N ASN A 170 26.39 17.82 -2.44
CA ASN A 170 25.90 19.15 -2.76
C ASN A 170 25.73 19.40 -4.28
N LYS A 171 25.32 18.35 -5.01
CA LYS A 171 25.11 18.38 -6.46
C LYS A 171 23.65 18.14 -6.82
N TRP A 172 23.16 18.88 -7.81
CA TRP A 172 21.84 18.64 -8.39
C TRP A 172 21.85 17.40 -9.27
N VAL A 173 20.91 16.50 -9.03
CA VAL A 173 20.51 15.44 -9.95
C VAL A 173 19.23 15.87 -10.63
N ARG A 174 19.15 15.71 -11.95
CA ARG A 174 17.96 16.01 -12.76
C ARG A 174 17.68 14.83 -13.68
N TRP A 175 16.42 14.42 -13.77
CA TRP A 175 16.01 13.32 -14.65
C TRP A 175 14.56 13.48 -15.08
N LEU A 176 14.20 12.80 -16.17
CA LEU A 176 12.83 12.61 -16.59
C LEU A 176 12.30 11.32 -15.96
N GLU A 177 11.15 11.41 -15.32
CA GLU A 177 10.52 10.28 -14.66
C GLU A 177 9.15 10.00 -15.29
N ARG A 178 8.93 8.75 -15.67
CA ARG A 178 7.65 8.27 -16.19
C ARG A 178 6.78 7.76 -15.05
N TYR A 179 5.59 8.32 -14.95
CA TYR A 179 4.52 7.86 -14.08
C TYR A 179 3.58 6.98 -14.88
N LEU A 180 3.50 5.70 -14.52
CA LEU A 180 2.56 4.75 -15.12
C LEU A 180 1.26 4.78 -14.31
N VAL A 181 0.20 5.35 -14.89
CA VAL A 181 -1.14 5.35 -14.27
C VAL A 181 -1.89 4.13 -14.78
N VAL A 182 -2.13 3.16 -13.90
CA VAL A 182 -2.64 1.83 -14.27
C VAL A 182 -3.96 1.54 -13.56
N TYR A 183 -4.95 1.12 -14.35
CA TYR A 183 -6.19 0.52 -13.88
C TYR A 183 -6.17 -0.99 -14.17
N SER A 184 -6.20 -1.81 -13.11
CA SER A 184 -6.35 -3.25 -13.21
C SER A 184 -7.83 -3.64 -13.15
N ALA A 185 -8.32 -4.33 -14.18
CA ALA A 185 -9.72 -4.72 -14.26
C ALA A 185 -10.11 -5.72 -13.16
N SER A 186 -9.24 -6.70 -12.88
CA SER A 186 -9.46 -7.71 -11.84
C SER A 186 -9.42 -7.11 -10.44
N LEU A 187 -8.49 -6.19 -10.18
CA LEU A 187 -8.41 -5.49 -8.89
C LEU A 187 -9.65 -4.62 -8.67
N ALA A 188 -10.07 -3.86 -9.69
CA ALA A 188 -11.26 -3.03 -9.61
C ALA A 188 -12.52 -3.86 -9.36
N ALA A 189 -12.71 -4.96 -10.09
CA ALA A 189 -13.85 -5.86 -9.91
C ALA A 189 -13.87 -6.47 -8.49
N SER A 190 -12.71 -6.88 -7.97
CA SER A 190 -12.60 -7.39 -6.60
C SER A 190 -12.88 -6.31 -5.54
N ALA A 191 -12.40 -5.07 -5.76
CA ALA A 191 -12.66 -3.94 -4.88
C ALA A 191 -14.15 -3.59 -4.82
N ILE A 192 -14.83 -3.54 -5.98
CA ILE A 192 -16.27 -3.30 -6.09
C ILE A 192 -17.05 -4.39 -5.37
N ARG A 193 -16.76 -5.67 -5.63
CA ARG A 193 -17.42 -6.79 -4.94
C ARG A 193 -17.24 -6.72 -3.42
N GLY A 194 -16.01 -6.47 -2.97
CA GLY A 194 -15.71 -6.35 -1.54
C GLY A 194 -16.42 -5.17 -0.89
N GLN A 195 -16.57 -4.05 -1.60
CA GLN A 195 -17.32 -2.89 -1.11
C GLN A 195 -18.82 -3.20 -1.03
N GLN A 196 -19.40 -3.80 -2.07
CA GLN A 196 -20.81 -4.21 -2.06
C GLN A 196 -21.10 -5.19 -0.92
N GLN A 197 -20.21 -6.16 -0.68
CA GLN A 197 -20.37 -7.09 0.42
C GLN A 197 -20.39 -6.37 1.77
N ARG A 198 -19.47 -5.42 2.00
CA ARG A 198 -19.45 -4.61 3.24
C ARG A 198 -20.72 -3.79 3.41
N ILE A 199 -21.23 -3.17 2.34
CA ILE A 199 -22.50 -2.43 2.36
C ILE A 199 -23.66 -3.36 2.74
N ASN A 200 -23.77 -4.53 2.09
CA ASN A 200 -24.84 -5.49 2.36
C ASN A 200 -24.78 -6.04 3.80
N SER A 201 -23.58 -6.34 4.30
CA SER A 201 -23.39 -6.79 5.69
C SER A 201 -23.73 -5.70 6.70
N ALA A 202 -23.35 -4.44 6.43
CA ALA A 202 -23.71 -3.31 7.27
C ALA A 202 -25.23 -3.07 7.29
N GLN A 203 -25.87 -3.06 6.12
CA GLN A 203 -27.34 -2.94 6.03
C GLN A 203 -28.05 -4.03 6.82
N THR A 204 -27.58 -5.29 6.71
CA THR A 204 -28.15 -6.41 7.46
C THR A 204 -28.00 -6.20 8.98
N ALA A 205 -26.83 -5.74 9.42
CA ALA A 205 -26.58 -5.46 10.84
C ALA A 205 -27.43 -4.28 11.35
N LEU A 206 -27.56 -3.20 10.56
CA LEU A 206 -28.41 -2.05 10.87
C LEU A 206 -29.88 -2.44 10.93
N ASN A 207 -30.39 -3.22 9.97
CA ASN A 207 -31.77 -3.70 9.99
C ASN A 207 -32.05 -4.57 11.23
N LYS A 208 -31.10 -5.42 11.61
CA LYS A 208 -31.21 -6.23 12.83
C LYS A 208 -31.21 -5.37 14.09
N LEU A 209 -30.42 -4.30 14.12
CA LEU A 209 -30.40 -3.33 15.21
C LEU A 209 -31.71 -2.51 15.26
N ALA A 210 -32.21 -2.07 14.11
CA ALA A 210 -33.46 -1.32 13.98
C ALA A 210 -34.68 -2.14 14.43
N ALA A 211 -34.66 -3.46 14.22
CA ALA A 211 -35.71 -4.36 14.71
C ALA A 211 -35.73 -4.50 16.25
N LYS A 212 -34.59 -4.26 16.92
CA LYS A 212 -34.45 -4.30 18.40
C LYS A 212 -33.53 -3.17 18.88
N PRO A 213 -33.99 -1.91 18.80
CA PRO A 213 -33.16 -0.72 18.99
C PRO A 213 -32.80 -0.47 20.46
N GLY A 214 -33.62 -0.96 21.39
CA GLY A 214 -33.50 -0.63 22.81
C GLY A 214 -34.06 0.75 23.13
N GLU A 215 -33.99 1.15 24.39
CA GLU A 215 -34.63 2.38 24.89
C GLU A 215 -33.67 3.57 24.90
N ASP A 216 -32.38 3.32 25.12
CA ASP A 216 -31.34 4.35 25.21
C ASP A 216 -30.85 4.78 23.81
N SER A 217 -31.21 6.01 23.43
CA SER A 217 -30.86 6.62 22.15
C SER A 217 -29.35 6.88 21.98
N GLN A 218 -28.62 7.15 23.07
CA GLN A 218 -27.17 7.37 23.00
C GLN A 218 -26.43 6.04 22.76
N GLN A 219 -26.84 4.98 23.46
CA GLN A 219 -26.30 3.64 23.21
C GLN A 219 -26.62 3.15 21.81
N LEU A 220 -27.81 3.47 21.29
CA LEU A 220 -28.20 3.13 19.93
C LEU A 220 -27.32 3.84 18.89
N ALA A 221 -27.08 5.15 19.06
CA ALA A 221 -26.20 5.93 18.20
C ALA A 221 -24.77 5.34 18.18
N HIS A 222 -24.23 4.98 19.34
CA HIS A 222 -22.91 4.36 19.42
C HIS A 222 -22.86 2.99 18.71
N LYS A 223 -23.91 2.17 18.83
CA LYS A 223 -24.00 0.89 18.11
C LYS A 223 -24.06 1.07 16.60
N VAL A 224 -24.79 2.08 16.12
CA VAL A 224 -24.85 2.44 14.70
C VAL A 224 -23.45 2.84 14.20
N GLU A 225 -22.79 3.75 14.90
CA GLU A 225 -21.44 4.21 14.52
C GLU A 225 -20.44 3.04 14.48
N ASN A 226 -20.46 2.18 15.50
CA ASN A 226 -19.60 0.99 15.54
C ASN A 226 -19.85 0.03 14.37
N ILE A 227 -21.09 -0.11 13.90
CA ILE A 227 -21.40 -0.93 12.71
C ILE A 227 -20.82 -0.27 11.46
N LEU A 228 -21.03 1.03 11.27
CA LEU A 228 -20.53 1.77 10.11
C LEU A 228 -19.00 1.77 10.04
N GLU A 229 -18.31 1.93 11.18
CA GLU A 229 -16.86 1.86 11.30
C GLU A 229 -16.34 0.44 11.03
N ARG A 230 -16.93 -0.57 11.68
CA ARG A 230 -16.53 -1.98 11.53
C ARG A 230 -16.57 -2.43 10.08
N TYR A 231 -17.60 -2.05 9.35
CA TYR A 231 -17.75 -2.39 7.93
C TYR A 231 -17.10 -1.38 6.99
N ARG A 232 -16.57 -0.25 7.48
CA ARG A 232 -15.94 0.81 6.68
C ARG A 232 -16.87 1.35 5.60
N VAL A 233 -18.10 1.72 6.00
CA VAL A 233 -19.17 2.17 5.07
C VAL A 233 -19.82 3.49 5.48
N LYS A 234 -19.18 4.28 6.34
CA LYS A 234 -19.75 5.54 6.86
C LYS A 234 -20.24 6.48 5.75
N ASP A 235 -19.48 6.61 4.66
CA ASP A 235 -19.82 7.49 3.54
C ASP A 235 -20.97 6.97 2.64
N PHE A 236 -21.47 5.76 2.89
CA PHE A 236 -22.52 5.11 2.08
C PHE A 236 -23.89 5.09 2.75
N PHE A 237 -23.97 5.49 4.02
CA PHE A 237 -25.21 5.47 4.80
C PHE A 237 -25.48 6.85 5.37
N ASN A 238 -26.75 7.25 5.32
CA ASN A 238 -27.27 8.33 6.15
C ASN A 238 -28.24 7.70 7.15
N THR A 239 -27.97 7.85 8.44
CA THR A 239 -28.75 7.22 9.52
C THR A 239 -29.42 8.28 10.38
N THR A 240 -30.70 8.11 10.69
CA THR A 240 -31.46 9.05 11.54
C THR A 240 -32.16 8.28 12.64
N ILE A 241 -31.97 8.68 13.90
CA ILE A 241 -32.64 8.03 15.03
C ILE A 241 -33.90 8.82 15.39
N THR A 242 -35.06 8.17 15.35
CA THR A 242 -36.36 8.79 15.68
C THR A 242 -37.00 8.15 16.92
N ALA A 243 -37.46 8.99 17.84
CA ALA A 243 -38.25 8.58 19.00
C ALA A 243 -39.75 8.64 18.65
N THR A 244 -40.46 7.53 18.84
CA THR A 244 -41.92 7.45 18.65
C THR A 244 -42.58 7.33 20.02
N PHE A 245 -43.47 8.28 20.33
CA PHE A 245 -44.28 8.26 21.54
C PHE A 245 -45.66 7.72 21.21
N HIS A 246 -46.03 6.55 21.75
CA HIS A 246 -47.41 6.07 21.65
C HIS A 246 -48.22 6.63 22.82
N SER A 247 -49.15 7.55 22.53
CA SER A 247 -50.15 8.03 23.47
C SER A 247 -51.34 7.06 23.53
N THR A 248 -51.22 6.00 24.31
CA THR A 248 -52.40 5.26 24.81
C THR A 248 -52.78 5.82 26.18
N SER A 249 -54.05 6.20 26.32
CA SER A 249 -54.65 6.55 27.61
C SER A 249 -54.36 5.43 28.61
N SER A 250 -53.52 5.76 29.60
CA SER A 250 -52.87 4.89 30.59
C SER A 250 -51.62 4.15 30.07
N SER A 251 -50.45 4.70 30.47
CA SER A 251 -49.06 4.27 30.24
C SER A 251 -48.42 4.63 28.88
N CYS A 252 -47.42 5.52 28.95
CA CYS A 252 -46.53 5.91 27.85
C CYS A 252 -45.42 4.86 27.70
N LEU A 253 -45.30 4.25 26.52
CA LEU A 253 -44.11 3.50 26.11
C LEU A 253 -43.37 4.31 25.04
N THR A 254 -42.11 4.62 25.31
CA THR A 254 -41.17 5.26 24.38
C THR A 254 -40.43 4.19 23.59
N GLY A 255 -40.56 4.22 22.26
CA GLY A 255 -39.79 3.37 21.35
C GLY A 255 -38.87 4.20 20.47
N THR A 256 -37.59 3.83 20.38
CA THR A 256 -36.61 4.44 19.49
C THR A 256 -36.49 3.61 18.21
N THR A 257 -36.24 4.19 17.04
CA THR A 257 -36.02 3.49 15.75
C THR A 257 -34.87 4.12 14.96
N ILE A 258 -34.25 3.38 14.03
CA ILE A 258 -33.12 3.79 13.17
C ILE A 258 -33.59 3.92 11.72
#